data_AF-A0A1U7DDK2-F1
#
_entry.id   AF-A0A1U7DDK2-F1
#
_cell.length_a   1.000
_cell.length_b   1.000
_cell.length_c   1.000
_cell.angle_alpha   90.00
_cell.angle_beta   90.00
_cell.angle_gamma   90.00
#
_symmetry.space_group_name_H-M   'P 1'
#
loop_
_entity.id
_entity.type
_entity.pdbx_description
1 polymer ?
#
loop_
_entity_poly.entity_id
_entity_poly.type
_entity_poly.pdbx_seq_one_letter_code
_entity_poly.pdbx_strand_id
1 'polypeptide(L)' 'MLKNGLVEKVESPDERRASGLYITDAGHELAETVRGIVKQQSKDFFVDVPKEDRDELLRITKSIYKKIIEARTP' A
#
# COMPACT_ATOMS: atom_id res chain seq x y z
N MET A 1 -4.61 8.65 10.30
CA MET A 1 -3.14 8.76 10.18
C MET A 1 -2.63 10.02 10.87
N LEU A 2 -2.87 11.22 10.35
CA LEU A 2 -2.45 12.50 10.97
C LEU A 2 -2.98 12.68 12.41
N LYS A 3 -4.29 12.55 12.63
CA LYS A 3 -4.91 12.65 13.97
C LYS A 3 -4.36 11.63 14.98
N ASN A 4 -3.83 10.52 14.51
CA ASN A 4 -3.28 9.44 15.35
C ASN A 4 -1.75 9.50 15.44
N GLY A 5 -1.10 10.54 14.90
CA GLY A 5 0.35 10.69 14.95
C GLY A 5 1.15 9.66 14.13
N LEU A 6 0.53 8.97 13.19
CA LEU A 6 1.17 7.91 12.38
C LEU A 6 1.84 8.45 11.12
N VAL A 7 1.44 9.64 10.69
CA VAL A 7 1.99 10.36 9.55
C VAL A 7 1.99 11.82 9.94
N GLU A 8 3.02 12.55 9.53
CA GLU A 8 3.11 14.00 9.66
C GLU A 8 3.01 14.67 8.29
N LYS A 9 2.48 15.89 8.28
CA LYS A 9 2.39 16.74 7.08
C LYS A 9 3.47 17.80 7.19
N VAL A 10 4.37 17.84 6.21
CA VAL A 10 5.46 18.81 6.15
C VAL A 10 5.25 19.68 4.92
N GLU A 11 5.18 21.00 5.10
CA GLU A 11 5.07 21.96 4.00
C GLU A 11 6.40 22.05 3.24
N SER A 12 6.32 22.18 1.92
CA SER A 12 7.50 22.40 1.11
C SER A 12 8.08 23.79 1.40
N PRO A 13 9.39 23.92 1.63
CA PRO A 13 10.03 25.22 1.83
C PRO A 13 9.80 26.19 0.66
N ASP A 14 9.67 25.65 -0.55
CA ASP A 14 9.66 26.42 -1.80
C ASP A 14 8.26 26.74 -2.34
N GLU A 15 7.20 26.05 -1.87
CA GLU A 15 5.82 26.28 -2.27
C GLU A 15 4.88 25.93 -1.11
N ARG A 16 4.28 26.96 -0.49
CA ARG A 16 3.43 26.81 0.70
C ARG A 16 2.16 25.98 0.47
N ARG A 17 1.74 25.76 -0.78
CA ARG A 17 0.62 24.86 -1.11
C ARG A 17 1.04 23.41 -1.34
N ALA A 18 2.33 23.16 -1.48
CA ALA A 18 2.88 21.81 -1.58
C ALA A 18 3.17 21.29 -0.18
N SER A 19 2.78 20.06 0.09
CA SER A 19 3.07 19.39 1.35
C SER A 19 3.32 17.91 1.12
N GLY A 20 4.38 17.39 1.75
CA GLY A 20 4.65 15.97 1.82
C GLY A 20 3.94 15.33 3.01
N LEU A 21 3.68 14.03 2.89
CA LEU A 21 3.26 13.18 3.99
C LEU A 21 4.41 12.23 4.32
N TYR A 22 4.87 12.26 5.57
CA TYR A 22 5.99 11.47 6.05
C TYR A 22 5.52 10.53 7.15
N ILE A 23 5.96 9.27 7.10
CA ILE A 23 5.63 8.30 8.13
C ILE A 23 6.44 8.63 9.38
N THR A 24 5.78 8.61 10.55
CA THR A 24 6.49 8.76 11.83
C THR A 24 7.05 7.41 12.28
N ASP A 25 7.90 7.38 13.30
CA ASP A 25 8.40 6.12 13.88
C ASP A 25 7.24 5.21 14.33
N ALA A 26 6.25 5.77 15.03
CA ALA A 26 5.04 5.04 15.42
C ALA A 26 4.23 4.55 14.21
N GLY A 27 4.17 5.34 13.14
CA GLY A 27 3.59 4.93 11.87
C GLY A 27 4.34 3.77 11.24
N HIS A 28 5.67 3.80 11.29
CA HIS A 28 6.54 2.77 10.74
C HIS A 28 6.37 1.43 11.48
N GLU A 29 6.37 1.44 12.81
CA GLU A 29 6.12 0.26 13.65
C GLU A 29 4.75 -0.37 13.35
N LEU A 30 3.72 0.45 13.21
CA LEU A 30 2.40 -0.03 12.82
C LEU A 30 2.42 -0.61 11.40
N ALA A 31 3.11 0.03 10.47
CA ALA A 31 3.23 -0.47 9.11
C ALA A 31 3.96 -1.82 9.03
N GLU A 32 5.00 -2.05 9.86
CA GLU A 32 5.63 -3.36 10.00
C GLU A 32 4.64 -4.41 10.50
N THR A 33 3.88 -4.08 11.55
CA THR A 33 2.86 -4.97 12.12
C THR A 33 1.80 -5.36 11.09
N VAL A 34 1.25 -4.38 10.38
CA VAL A 34 0.26 -4.60 9.32
C VAL A 34 0.86 -5.43 8.17
N ARG A 35 2.12 -5.18 7.78
CA ARG A 35 2.80 -5.99 6.76
C ARG A 35 2.94 -7.44 7.17
N GLY A 36 3.21 -7.72 8.44
CA GLY A 36 3.19 -9.08 8.99
C GLY A 36 1.84 -9.75 8.83
N ILE A 37 0.77 -9.08 9.25
CA ILE A 37 -0.61 -9.57 9.16
C ILE A 37 -1.00 -9.88 7.71
N VAL A 38 -0.73 -8.96 6.78
CA VAL A 38 -1.08 -9.13 5.36
C VAL A 38 -0.31 -10.29 4.73
N LYS A 39 0.98 -10.45 5.05
CA LYS A 39 1.78 -11.60 4.55
C LYS A 39 1.20 -12.93 5.04
N GLN A 40 0.84 -13.01 6.32
CA GLN A 40 0.25 -14.21 6.90
C GLN A 40 -1.10 -14.51 6.26
N GLN A 41 -2.00 -13.51 6.18
CA GLN A 41 -3.30 -13.67 5.54
C GLN A 41 -3.18 -14.10 4.07
N SER A 42 -2.22 -13.52 3.33
CA SER A 42 -1.98 -13.91 1.93
C SER A 42 -1.49 -15.36 1.83
N LYS A 43 -0.65 -15.82 2.75
CA LYS A 43 -0.21 -17.21 2.81
C LYS A 43 -1.39 -18.15 3.11
N ASP A 44 -2.23 -17.79 4.06
CA ASP A 44 -3.38 -18.60 4.48
C ASP A 44 -4.45 -18.67 3.40
N PHE A 45 -4.71 -17.56 2.69
CA PHE A 45 -5.66 -17.51 1.59
C PHE A 45 -5.27 -18.39 0.40
N PHE A 46 -3.97 -18.49 0.10
CA PHE A 46 -3.44 -19.26 -1.03
C PHE A 46 -2.82 -20.60 -0.61
N VAL A 47 -3.14 -21.12 0.58
CA VAL A 47 -2.48 -22.31 1.15
C VAL A 47 -2.54 -23.54 0.23
N ASP A 48 -3.66 -23.73 -0.47
CA ASP A 48 -3.91 -24.86 -1.37
C ASP A 48 -3.72 -24.52 -2.85
N VAL A 49 -3.24 -23.32 -3.17
CA VAL A 49 -3.09 -22.86 -4.55
C VAL A 49 -1.63 -23.01 -4.98
N PRO A 50 -1.34 -23.74 -6.08
CA PRO A 50 -0.02 -23.80 -6.65
C PRO A 50 0.57 -22.41 -6.90
N LYS A 51 1.87 -22.28 -6.71
CA LYS A 51 2.54 -20.96 -6.81
C LYS A 51 2.33 -20.33 -8.18
N GLU A 52 2.39 -21.13 -9.23
CA GLU A 52 2.26 -20.71 -10.62
C GLU A 52 0.87 -20.14 -10.89
N ASP A 53 -0.18 -20.80 -10.39
CA ASP A 53 -1.57 -20.36 -10.53
C ASP A 53 -1.83 -19.06 -9.75
N ARG A 54 -1.26 -18.96 -8.54
CA ARG A 54 -1.30 -17.72 -7.75
C ARG A 54 -0.61 -16.57 -8.47
N ASP A 55 0.59 -16.81 -8.99
CA ASP A 55 1.38 -15.78 -9.66
C ASP A 55 0.67 -15.30 -10.95
N GLU A 56 0.02 -16.21 -11.68
CA GLU A 56 -0.79 -15.88 -12.86
C GLU A 56 -2.05 -15.07 -12.52
N LEU A 57 -2.79 -15.47 -11.47
CA LEU A 57 -3.93 -14.71 -10.96
C LEU A 57 -3.52 -13.28 -10.58
N LEU A 58 -2.41 -13.14 -9.84
CA LEU A 58 -1.88 -11.84 -9.45
C LEU A 58 -1.44 -11.00 -10.66
N ARG A 59 -0.89 -11.62 -11.70
CA ARG A 59 -0.52 -10.94 -12.95
C ARG A 59 -1.75 -10.36 -13.65
N ILE A 60 -2.79 -11.17 -13.82
CA ILE A 60 -4.04 -10.77 -14.49
C ILE A 60 -4.72 -9.64 -13.71
N THR A 61 -4.92 -9.82 -12.41
CA THR A 61 -5.62 -8.84 -11.56
C THR A 61 -4.85 -7.51 -11.47
N LYS A 62 -3.52 -7.53 -11.36
CA LYS A 62 -2.69 -6.31 -11.43
C LYS A 62 -2.84 -5.59 -12.77
N SER A 63 -2.91 -6.31 -13.90
CA SER A 63 -3.11 -5.71 -15.22
C SER A 63 -4.47 -5.03 -15.32
N ILE A 64 -5.54 -5.68 -14.85
CA ILE A 64 -6.89 -5.10 -14.82
C ILE A 64 -6.92 -3.84 -13.96
N TYR A 65 -6.32 -3.88 -12.77
CA TYR A 65 -6.25 -2.72 -11.88
C TYR A 65 -5.58 -1.52 -12.55
N LYS A 66 -4.45 -1.72 -13.24
CA LYS A 66 -3.75 -0.65 -13.98
C LYS A 66 -4.67 0.01 -15.01
N LYS A 67 -5.36 -0.79 -15.82
CA LYS A 67 -6.31 -0.27 -16.83
C LYS A 67 -7.44 0.54 -16.21
N ILE A 68 -7.94 0.11 -15.04
CA ILE A 68 -8.98 0.86 -14.31
C ILE A 68 -8.45 2.21 -13.83
N ILE A 69 -7.22 2.27 -13.31
CA ILE A 69 -6.60 3.52 -12.86
C ILE A 69 -6.32 4.47 -14.03
N GLU A 70 -5.80 3.95 -15.14
CA GLU A 70 -5.57 4.72 -16.37
C GLU A 70 -6.88 5.30 -16.91
N ALA A 71 -7.97 4.53 -16.93
CA ALA A 71 -9.26 5.04 -17.38
C ALA A 71 -9.89 6.09 -16.43
N ARG A 72 -9.49 6.12 -15.15
CA ARG A 72 -10.00 7.07 -14.14
C ARG A 72 -9.18 8.36 -14.03
N THR A 73 -7.97 8.37 -14.58
CA THR A 73 -7.05 9.50 -14.49
C THR A 73 -6.95 10.12 -15.88
N PRO A 74 -7.73 11.18 -16.19
CA PRO A 74 -7.75 11.79 -17.52
C PRO A 74 -6.43 12.48 -17.90
#